data_AF-A0A1I8CRK4-F1
#
_entry.id   AF-A0A1I8CRK4-F1
#
_cell.length_a   1.000
_cell.length_b   1.000
_cell.length_c   1.000
_cell.angle_alpha   90.00
_cell.angle_beta   90.00
_cell.angle_gamma   90.00
#
_symmetry.space_group_name_H-M   'P 1'
#
loop_
_entity.id
_entity.type
_entity.pdbx_description
1 polymer ?
#
loop_
_entity_poly.entity_id
_entity_poly.type
_entity_poly.pdbx_seq_one_letter_code
_entity_poly.pdbx_strand_id
1 'polypeptide(L)'
;MMPICGISEHTKYFILLFDRIIDNEPNIEDTLRKIGRVHVKLYEEYKLTIADIERLGEIVADVFLKLDGIRQNKETSKSWRILIASIFDEVRVGYESELRLCRRKSSNFPDFSNPSSSRNSNPSILEGLPSTSGSNMGPSSSKIGDICQKISEL
;
A
#
# COMPACT_ATOMS: atom_id res chain seq x y z
N MET A 1 0.29 -2.32 -25.64
CA MET A 1 1.31 -1.64 -24.82
C MET A 1 0.53 -0.78 -23.83
N MET A 2 0.49 -1.15 -22.54
CA MET A 2 -0.23 -0.35 -21.54
C MET A 2 0.58 0.90 -21.18
N PRO A 3 -0.09 2.03 -20.87
CA PRO A 3 0.61 3.23 -20.47
C PRO A 3 1.24 2.98 -19.10
N ILE A 4 2.56 3.15 -19.04
CA ILE A 4 3.30 3.22 -17.78
C ILE A 4 2.70 4.41 -17.02
N CYS A 5 2.13 4.20 -15.84
CA CYS A 5 1.76 5.31 -14.97
C CYS A 5 3.06 5.94 -14.49
N GLY A 6 3.46 7.01 -15.18
CA GLY A 6 4.67 7.73 -14.85
C GLY A 6 4.47 8.57 -13.60
N ILE A 7 5.57 9.15 -13.15
CA ILE A 7 5.54 10.14 -12.07
C ILE A 7 4.60 11.31 -12.42
N SER A 8 4.50 11.69 -13.70
CA SER A 8 3.63 12.80 -14.13
C SER A 8 2.16 12.51 -13.91
N GLU A 9 1.71 11.28 -14.19
CA GLU A 9 0.32 10.85 -13.99
C GLU A 9 0.00 10.79 -12.50
N HIS A 10 0.91 10.24 -11.69
CA HIS A 10 0.76 10.24 -10.23
C HIS A 10 0.69 11.67 -9.66
N THR A 11 1.55 12.59 -10.11
CA THR A 11 1.53 13.98 -9.65
C THR A 11 0.21 14.67 -10.02
N LYS A 12 -0.29 14.49 -11.25
CA LYS A 12 -1.61 15.01 -11.64
C LYS A 12 -2.72 14.47 -10.75
N TYR A 13 -2.69 13.16 -10.48
CA TYR A 13 -3.67 12.54 -9.60
C TYR A 13 -3.59 13.07 -8.16
N PHE A 14 -2.40 13.29 -7.62
CA PHE A 14 -2.23 13.91 -6.30
C PHE A 14 -2.85 15.32 -6.26
N ILE A 15 -2.62 16.15 -7.27
CA ILE A 15 -3.21 17.49 -7.35
C ILE A 15 -4.74 17.40 -7.35
N LEU A 16 -5.31 16.58 -8.24
CA LEU A 16 -6.76 16.38 -8.31
C LEU A 16 -7.33 15.85 -6.99
N LEU A 17 -6.62 14.95 -6.32
CA LEU A 17 -7.03 14.42 -5.02
C LEU A 17 -7.04 15.52 -3.95
N PHE A 18 -6.03 16.39 -3.91
CA PHE A 18 -5.99 17.53 -3.01
C PHE A 18 -7.12 18.53 -3.29
N ASP A 19 -7.41 18.83 -4.57
CA ASP A 19 -8.53 19.70 -4.95
C ASP A 19 -9.86 19.14 -4.42
N ARG A 20 -10.11 17.85 -4.65
CA ARG A 20 -11.30 17.13 -4.15
C ARG A 20 -11.43 17.16 -2.62
N ILE A 21 -10.32 17.02 -1.91
CA ILE A 21 -10.28 17.09 -0.44
C ILE A 21 -10.59 18.51 0.03
N ILE A 22 -10.00 19.53 -0.59
CA ILE A 22 -10.21 20.94 -0.23
C ILE A 22 -11.65 21.37 -0.51
N ASP A 23 -12.24 20.88 -1.61
CA ASP A 23 -13.64 21.09 -1.96
C ASP A 23 -14.62 20.30 -1.07
N ASN A 24 -14.10 19.49 -0.13
CA ASN A 24 -14.87 18.66 0.79
C ASN A 24 -15.86 17.75 0.05
N GLU A 25 -15.38 17.10 -1.00
CA GLU A 25 -16.19 16.20 -1.82
C GLU A 25 -16.74 15.04 -0.97
N PRO A 26 -18.03 14.66 -1.14
CA PRO A 26 -18.60 13.54 -0.40
C PRO A 26 -17.88 12.21 -0.69
N ASN A 27 -17.69 11.40 0.35
CA ASN A 27 -17.06 10.08 0.28
C ASN A 27 -15.58 10.10 -0.12
N ILE A 28 -14.88 11.21 0.14
CA ILE A 28 -13.45 11.31 -0.12
C ILE A 28 -12.65 10.28 0.68
N GLU A 29 -13.08 9.95 1.91
CA GLU A 29 -12.42 8.93 2.73
C GLU A 29 -12.49 7.55 2.07
N ASP A 30 -13.61 7.21 1.42
CA ASP A 30 -13.75 5.93 0.73
C ASP A 30 -12.90 5.85 -0.54
N THR A 31 -12.69 6.99 -1.19
CA THR A 31 -11.73 7.13 -2.30
C THR A 31 -10.30 6.93 -1.80
N LEU A 32 -9.91 7.56 -0.69
CA LEU A 32 -8.60 7.37 -0.05
C LEU A 32 -8.37 5.91 0.35
N ARG A 33 -9.36 5.27 0.98
CA ARG A 33 -9.30 3.84 1.30
C ARG A 33 -9.18 2.98 0.05
N LYS A 34 -9.87 3.34 -1.05
CA LYS A 34 -9.76 2.63 -2.34
C LYS A 34 -8.35 2.70 -2.91
N ILE A 35 -7.69 3.86 -2.84
CA ILE A 35 -6.29 4.02 -3.24
C ILE A 35 -5.43 3.01 -2.47
N GLY A 36 -5.56 2.96 -1.14
CA GLY A 36 -4.84 2.01 -0.30
C GLY A 36 -5.04 0.55 -0.73
N ARG A 37 -6.29 0.12 -0.94
CA ARG A 37 -6.62 -1.25 -1.38
C ARG A 37 -5.95 -1.61 -2.71
N VAL A 38 -5.94 -0.69 -3.68
CA VAL A 38 -5.35 -0.94 -5.00
C VAL A 38 -3.83 -1.09 -4.92
N HIS A 39 -3.17 -0.38 -4.00
CA HIS A 39 -1.72 -0.45 -3.81
C HIS A 39 -1.26 -1.74 -3.11
N VAL A 40 -2.13 -2.49 -2.43
CA VAL A 40 -1.79 -3.82 -1.88
C VAL A 40 -1.33 -4.80 -2.96
N LYS A 41 -1.81 -4.65 -4.20
CA LYS A 41 -1.38 -5.50 -5.32
C LYS A 41 0.14 -5.42 -5.58
N LEU A 42 0.77 -4.32 -5.20
CA LEU A 42 2.21 -4.12 -5.35
C LEU A 42 3.02 -4.82 -4.23
N TYR A 43 2.37 -5.31 -3.17
CA TYR A 43 3.03 -6.04 -2.10
C TYR A 43 3.71 -7.31 -2.60
N GLU A 44 3.05 -8.10 -3.46
CA GLU A 44 3.60 -9.40 -3.89
C GLU A 44 4.86 -9.21 -4.76
N GLU A 45 4.79 -8.29 -5.72
CA GLU A 45 5.81 -8.07 -6.75
C GLU A 45 6.94 -7.14 -6.28
N TYR A 46 6.61 -6.05 -5.58
CA TYR A 46 7.55 -4.98 -5.21
C TYR A 46 7.82 -4.90 -3.71
N LYS A 47 7.15 -5.72 -2.90
CA LYS A 47 7.24 -5.69 -1.43
C LYS A 47 6.89 -4.32 -0.84
N LEU A 48 6.05 -3.53 -1.53
CA LEU A 48 5.54 -2.27 -1.01
C LEU A 48 4.78 -2.52 0.29
N THR A 49 5.24 -1.98 1.40
CA THR A 49 4.67 -2.17 2.74
C THR A 49 3.92 -0.93 3.23
N ILE A 50 3.26 -1.05 4.39
CA ILE A 50 2.64 0.08 5.09
C ILE A 50 3.68 1.14 5.45
N ALA A 51 4.88 0.73 5.86
CA ALA A 51 5.95 1.66 6.22
C ALA A 51 6.38 2.54 5.02
N ASP A 52 6.28 2.02 3.80
CA ASP A 52 6.57 2.80 2.59
C ASP A 52 5.49 3.86 2.32
N ILE A 53 4.22 3.54 2.60
CA ILE A 53 3.11 4.50 2.52
C ILE A 53 3.26 5.60 3.58
N GLU A 54 3.62 5.24 4.81
CA GLU A 54 3.85 6.19 5.90
C GLU A 54 5.04 7.11 5.57
N ARG A 55 6.15 6.53 5.08
CA ARG A 55 7.31 7.30 4.62
C ARG A 55 6.95 8.28 3.50
N LEU A 56 6.07 7.90 2.57
CA LEU A 56 5.59 8.82 1.54
C LEU A 56 4.82 9.98 2.15
N GLY A 57 3.95 9.72 3.13
CA GLY A 57 3.24 10.76 3.87
C GLY A 57 4.17 11.74 4.58
N GLU A 58 5.24 11.23 5.20
CA GLU A 58 6.29 12.06 5.84
C GLU A 58 7.00 12.95 4.82
N ILE A 59 7.38 12.42 3.66
CA ILE A 59 8.04 13.18 2.59
C ILE A 59 7.11 14.28 2.06
N VAL A 60 5.84 13.94 1.80
CA VAL A 60 4.84 14.92 1.35
C VAL A 60 4.67 16.03 2.39
N ALA A 61 4.55 15.69 3.67
CA ALA A 61 4.47 16.67 4.74
C ALA A 61 5.71 17.58 4.79
N ASP A 62 6.92 17.02 4.73
CA ASP A 62 8.16 17.79 4.73
C ASP A 62 8.24 18.77 3.55
N VAL A 63 7.82 18.35 2.34
CA VAL A 63 7.79 19.22 1.16
C VAL A 63 6.78 20.36 1.31
N PHE A 64 5.56 20.08 1.76
CA PHE A 64 4.53 21.12 1.95
C PHE A 64 4.93 22.12 3.02
N LEU A 65 5.53 21.68 4.12
CA LEU A 65 5.97 22.55 5.21
C LEU A 65 7.15 23.46 4.83
N LYS A 66 7.78 23.25 3.67
CA LYS A 66 8.81 24.14 3.11
C LYS A 66 8.25 25.26 2.22
N LEU A 67 6.96 25.23 1.87
CA LEU A 67 6.32 26.26 1.07
C LEU A 67 6.11 27.54 1.88
N ASP A 68 6.46 28.70 1.31
CA ASP A 68 6.42 29.97 2.03
C ASP A 68 5.02 30.31 2.57
N GLY A 69 3.96 30.01 1.82
CA GLY A 69 2.58 30.22 2.25
C GLY A 69 2.15 29.35 3.44
N ILE A 70 2.89 28.28 3.76
CA ILE A 70 2.60 27.35 4.85
C ILE A 70 3.54 27.61 6.03
N ARG A 71 4.85 27.75 5.76
CA ARG A 71 5.91 27.85 6.78
C ARG A 71 5.82 29.11 7.64
N GLN A 72 5.33 30.22 7.08
CA GLN A 72 5.30 31.51 7.76
C GLN A 72 4.35 31.55 8.97
N ASN A 73 3.38 30.64 9.03
CA ASN A 73 2.41 30.56 10.11
C ASN A 73 2.42 29.17 10.77
N LYS A 74 2.65 29.15 12.08
CA LYS A 74 2.71 27.91 12.88
C LYS A 74 1.39 27.15 12.88
N GLU A 75 0.25 27.84 12.99
CA GLU A 75 -1.07 27.21 12.96
C GLU A 75 -1.35 26.64 11.57
N THR A 76 -1.02 27.38 10.50
CA THR A 76 -1.12 26.87 9.13
C THR A 76 -0.28 25.61 8.92
N SER A 77 0.99 25.64 9.34
CA SER A 77 1.89 24.48 9.30
C SER A 77 1.31 23.28 10.08
N LYS A 78 0.74 23.52 11.26
CA LYS A 78 0.10 22.49 12.07
C LYS A 78 -1.12 21.90 11.37
N SER A 79 -2.00 22.72 10.81
CA SER A 79 -3.18 22.27 10.07
C SER A 79 -2.80 21.43 8.86
N TRP A 80 -1.80 21.83 8.09
CA TRP A 80 -1.31 21.04 6.95
C TRP A 80 -0.74 19.68 7.38
N ARG A 81 -0.01 19.63 8.51
CA ARG A 81 0.47 18.35 9.05
C ARG A 81 -0.67 17.42 9.42
N ILE A 82 -1.70 17.94 10.09
CA ILE A 82 -2.88 17.17 10.48
C ILE A 82 -3.64 16.68 9.25
N LEU A 83 -3.84 17.54 8.26
CA LEU A 83 -4.51 17.18 7.01
C LEU A 83 -3.77 16.06 6.28
N ILE A 84 -2.46 16.20 6.07
CA ILE A 84 -1.66 15.17 5.38
C ILE A 84 -1.65 13.86 6.17
N ALA A 85 -1.51 13.91 7.50
CA ALA A 85 -1.59 12.72 8.33
C ALA A 85 -2.95 12.01 8.17
N SER A 86 -4.06 12.75 8.22
CA SER A 86 -5.41 12.22 8.04
C SER A 86 -5.59 11.57 6.66
N ILE A 87 -5.05 12.16 5.59
CA ILE A 87 -5.13 11.61 4.24
C ILE A 87 -4.42 10.25 4.18
N PHE A 88 -3.19 10.18 4.68
CA PHE A 88 -2.40 8.95 4.63
C PHE A 88 -2.88 7.89 5.63
N ASP A 89 -3.51 8.28 6.73
CA ASP A 89 -4.18 7.35 7.65
C ASP A 89 -5.33 6.61 6.94
N GLU A 90 -6.15 7.30 6.14
CA GLU A 90 -7.22 6.65 5.37
C GLU A 90 -6.67 5.71 4.29
N VAL A 91 -5.59 6.10 3.61
CA VAL A 91 -4.89 5.22 2.67
C VAL A 91 -4.35 3.98 3.40
N ARG A 92 -3.75 4.14 4.58
CA ARG A 92 -3.27 3.02 5.42
C ARG A 92 -4.41 2.08 5.80
N VAL A 93 -5.55 2.60 6.26
CA VAL A 93 -6.73 1.80 6.62
C VAL A 93 -7.18 0.95 5.42
N GLY A 94 -7.28 1.56 4.25
CA GLY A 94 -7.59 0.86 3.00
C GLY A 94 -6.58 -0.25 2.69
N TYR A 95 -5.29 0.07 2.74
CA TYR A 95 -4.22 -0.87 2.47
C TYR A 95 -4.24 -2.07 3.44
N GLU A 96 -4.28 -1.82 4.74
CA GLU A 96 -4.29 -2.88 5.75
C GLU A 96 -5.52 -3.80 5.63
N SER A 97 -6.69 -3.22 5.34
CA SER A 97 -7.92 -3.98 5.19
C SER A 97 -7.79 -5.02 4.07
N GLU A 98 -7.23 -4.64 2.92
CA GLU A 98 -7.05 -5.52 1.77
C GLU A 98 -5.90 -6.51 2.00
N LEU A 99 -4.80 -6.09 2.62
CA LEU A 99 -3.69 -6.99 2.94
C LEU A 99 -4.15 -8.15 3.83
N ARG A 100 -5.00 -7.87 4.83
CA ARG A 100 -5.60 -8.91 5.69
C ARG A 100 -6.47 -9.87 4.87
N LEU A 101 -7.22 -9.37 3.88
CA LEU A 101 -8.05 -10.20 3.00
C LEU A 101 -7.19 -11.09 2.08
N CYS A 102 -6.13 -10.54 1.48
CA CYS A 102 -5.20 -11.30 0.65
C CYS A 102 -4.54 -12.45 1.43
N ARG A 103 -4.08 -12.20 2.66
CA ARG A 103 -3.49 -13.22 3.53
C ARG A 103 -4.48 -14.33 3.89
N ARG A 104 -5.75 -13.99 4.15
CA ARG A 104 -6.80 -15.00 4.41
C ARG A 104 -7.16 -15.82 3.17
N LYS A 105 -7.05 -15.26 1.97
CA LYS A 105 -7.28 -15.98 0.71
C LYS A 105 -6.11 -16.90 0.35
N SER A 106 -4.90 -16.57 0.78
CA SER A 106 -3.71 -17.40 0.55
C SER A 106 -3.54 -18.55 1.56
N SER A 107 -4.49 -18.77 2.48
CA SER A 107 -4.42 -19.82 3.50
C SER A 107 -4.55 -21.26 2.98
N ASN A 108 -4.48 -21.48 1.66
CA ASN A 108 -4.09 -22.77 1.07
C ASN A 108 -2.57 -22.97 1.00
N PHE A 109 -1.75 -22.05 1.53
CA PHE A 109 -0.29 -22.15 1.60
C PHE A 109 0.22 -21.83 3.01
N PRO A 110 1.26 -22.55 3.50
CA PRO A 110 1.67 -22.50 4.89
C PRO A 110 2.31 -21.16 5.25
N ASP A 111 1.86 -20.61 6.38
CA ASP A 111 2.31 -19.37 7.00
C ASP A 111 3.77 -19.50 7.47
N PHE A 112 4.65 -18.63 6.94
CA PHE A 112 5.99 -18.46 7.45
C PHE A 112 6.14 -17.06 8.05
N SER A 113 5.48 -16.81 9.18
CA SER A 113 5.79 -15.65 10.01
C SER A 113 5.42 -15.80 11.50
N ASN A 114 6.22 -16.58 12.25
CA ASN A 114 6.68 -16.19 13.60
C ASN A 114 7.69 -17.18 14.23
N PRO A 115 8.86 -16.73 14.76
CA PRO A 115 9.74 -17.54 15.58
C PRO A 115 9.59 -17.19 17.07
N SER A 116 8.48 -17.55 17.71
CA SER A 116 8.41 -17.66 19.19
C SER A 116 7.04 -18.13 19.66
N SER A 117 6.88 -19.44 19.87
CA SER A 117 6.19 -20.06 21.02
C SER A 117 5.86 -21.52 20.70
N SER A 118 6.77 -22.42 21.04
CA SER A 118 6.41 -23.73 21.60
C SER A 118 7.67 -24.36 22.20
N ARG A 119 7.94 -24.06 23.46
CA ARG A 119 8.69 -24.97 24.32
C ARG A 119 7.65 -25.93 24.89
N ASN A 120 7.56 -27.13 24.36
CA ASN A 120 7.46 -28.33 25.18
C ASN A 120 7.71 -29.61 24.38
N SER A 121 8.70 -30.34 24.88
CA SER A 121 8.85 -31.80 24.89
C SER A 121 9.26 -32.53 23.61
N ASN A 122 10.35 -33.28 23.78
CA ASN A 122 11.10 -34.10 22.85
C ASN A 122 10.57 -35.58 22.89
N PRO A 123 11.13 -36.56 22.15
CA PRO A 123 10.55 -37.05 20.89
C PRO A 123 10.32 -38.58 20.84
N SER A 124 9.62 -39.08 19.81
CA SER A 124 9.71 -40.49 19.39
C SER A 124 9.50 -40.64 17.87
N ILE A 125 10.63 -40.85 17.17
CA ILE A 125 10.92 -41.77 16.04
C ILE A 125 9.72 -42.33 15.23
N LEU A 126 9.67 -42.11 13.91
CA LEU A 126 10.07 -43.06 12.84
C LEU A 126 9.80 -42.49 11.41
N GLU A 127 10.61 -42.98 10.48
CA GLU A 127 10.89 -42.64 9.07
C GLU A 127 9.73 -42.58 8.06
N GLY A 128 9.98 -41.90 6.92
CA GLY A 128 9.26 -42.13 5.67
C GLY A 128 9.34 -41.00 4.62
N LEU A 129 10.40 -40.99 3.79
CA LEU A 129 10.50 -40.26 2.50
C LEU A 129 9.78 -41.07 1.40
N PRO A 130 9.23 -40.45 0.32
CA PRO A 130 10.08 -40.08 -0.81
C PRO A 130 9.72 -38.77 -1.55
N SER A 131 10.72 -38.35 -2.32
CA SER A 131 10.88 -37.21 -3.24
C SER A 131 9.87 -37.09 -4.39
N THR A 132 9.59 -35.85 -4.83
CA THR A 132 9.27 -35.60 -6.26
C THR A 132 9.72 -34.20 -6.69
N SER A 133 10.55 -34.18 -7.73
CA SER A 133 11.06 -33.02 -8.46
C SER A 133 9.99 -32.44 -9.39
N GLY A 134 9.99 -31.12 -9.58
CA GLY A 134 9.12 -30.46 -10.57
C GLY A 134 9.39 -28.97 -10.69
N SER A 135 10.43 -28.62 -11.44
CA SER A 135 10.73 -27.27 -11.95
C SER A 135 9.66 -26.77 -12.92
N ASN A 136 9.31 -25.48 -12.89
CA ASN A 136 9.03 -24.72 -14.12
C ASN A 136 9.13 -23.20 -13.91
N MET A 137 9.84 -22.56 -14.85
CA MET A 137 10.09 -21.13 -14.99
C MET A 137 8.97 -20.40 -15.76
N GLY A 138 8.51 -19.26 -15.22
CA GLY A 138 8.05 -18.01 -15.87
C GLY A 138 7.01 -18.03 -17.02
N PRO A 139 6.66 -16.87 -17.60
CA PRO A 139 6.69 -15.48 -17.11
C PRO A 139 5.30 -14.80 -17.20
N SER A 140 5.04 -13.65 -16.56
CA SER A 140 4.02 -12.71 -17.06
C SER A 140 4.12 -11.32 -16.43
N SER A 141 4.91 -10.45 -17.08
CA SER A 141 5.00 -9.01 -16.83
C SER A 141 3.76 -8.23 -17.31
N SER A 142 2.55 -8.79 -17.18
CA SER A 142 1.32 -8.24 -17.78
C SER A 142 0.39 -7.55 -16.79
N LYS A 143 0.66 -7.60 -15.49
CA LYS A 143 -0.33 -7.21 -14.44
C LYS A 143 -0.26 -5.74 -14.00
N ILE A 144 0.83 -5.04 -14.28
CA ILE A 144 1.07 -3.67 -13.80
C ILE A 144 0.12 -2.65 -14.46
N GLY A 145 -0.13 -2.80 -15.76
CA GLY A 145 -0.93 -1.80 -16.47
C GLY A 145 -2.42 -1.85 -16.12
N ASP A 146 -2.96 -3.03 -15.76
CA ASP A 146 -4.37 -3.21 -15.41
C ASP A 146 -4.76 -2.45 -14.13
N ILE A 147 -3.76 -2.13 -13.31
CA ILE A 147 -3.90 -1.43 -12.03
C ILE A 147 -4.01 0.07 -12.27
N CYS A 148 -3.22 0.61 -13.20
CA CYS A 148 -3.13 2.04 -13.46
C CYS A 148 -4.32 2.56 -14.29
N GLN A 149 -4.80 1.78 -15.26
CA GLN A 149 -5.92 2.20 -16.11
C GLN A 149 -7.25 2.30 -15.36
N LYS A 150 -7.44 1.48 -14.31
CA LYS A 150 -8.64 1.58 -13.44
C LYS A 150 -8.60 2.77 -12.48
N ILE A 151 -7.46 3.44 -12.32
CA ILE A 151 -7.32 4.66 -11.51
C ILE A 151 -7.62 5.90 -12.35
N SER A 152 -7.36 5.88 -13.67
CA SER A 152 -7.61 7.02 -14.57
C SER A 152 -9.05 7.16 -15.08
N GLU A 153 -9.90 6.15 -14.85
CA GLU A 153 -11.32 6.15 -15.25
C GLU A 153 -12.26 6.55 -14.09
N LEU A 154 -11.71 7.16 -13.03
CA LEU A 154 -12.40 7.67 -11.83
C LEU A 154 -12.03 9.14 -11.60
#